data_AF-A0A3N5PW29-F1
#
_entry.id   AF-A0A3N5PW29-F1
#
_cell.length_a   1.000
_cell.length_b   1.000
_cell.length_c   1.000
_cell.angle_alpha   90.00
_cell.angle_beta   90.00
_cell.angle_gamma   90.00
#
_symmetry.space_group_name_H-M   'P 1'
#
loop_
_entity.id
_entity.type
_entity.pdbx_description
1 polymer ?
#
loop_
_entity_poly.entity_id
_entity_poly.type
_entity_poly.pdbx_seq_one_letter_code
_entity_poly.pdbx_strand_id
1 'polypeptide(L)'
;MVENYSHLAEIYDFVMRRVHYDRWNEYLYYVTKEHLDNNPKILEIAAGKGNLTRLFSRYYKGIISTEYRFICLRNLTMNMQKYAAICLDYLSKINLIWFIPHSTV
;
A
#
# COMPACT_ATOMS: atom_id res chain seq x y z
N MET A 1 23.58 -11.44 -3.22
CA MET A 1 22.84 -10.16 -3.11
C MET A 1 21.72 -10.17 -2.06
N VAL A 2 21.50 -11.27 -1.33
CA VAL A 2 20.39 -11.43 -0.36
C VAL A 2 20.83 -11.18 1.09
N GLU A 3 22.10 -11.41 1.44
CA GLU A 3 22.61 -11.36 2.83
C GLU A 3 22.64 -9.97 3.48
N ASN A 4 22.73 -8.88 2.71
CA ASN A 4 22.67 -7.53 3.30
C ASN A 4 21.25 -7.11 3.71
N TYR A 5 20.22 -7.68 3.07
CA TYR A 5 18.83 -7.36 3.38
C TYR A 5 18.26 -8.16 4.55
N SER A 6 18.85 -9.31 4.91
CA SER A 6 18.40 -10.11 6.06
C SER A 6 18.62 -9.38 7.38
N HIS A 7 19.76 -8.72 7.57
CA HIS A 7 20.00 -7.90 8.76
C HIS A 7 19.14 -6.63 8.78
N LEU A 8 18.86 -6.06 7.61
CA LEU A 8 17.97 -4.92 7.50
C LEU A 8 16.53 -5.28 7.90
N ALA A 9 16.07 -6.49 7.57
CA ALA A 9 14.72 -6.96 7.92
C ALA A 9 14.48 -6.94 9.44
N GLU A 10 15.47 -7.33 10.25
CA GLU A 10 15.39 -7.35 11.72
C GLU A 10 15.18 -5.96 12.34
N ILE A 11 15.75 -4.91 11.71
CA ILE A 11 15.62 -3.53 12.18
C ILE A 11 14.61 -2.71 11.37
N TYR A 12 13.97 -3.31 10.36
CA TYR A 12 13.18 -2.59 9.38
C TYR A 12 11.98 -1.90 10.03
N ASP A 13 11.30 -2.57 10.97
CA ASP A 13 10.23 -1.96 11.76
C ASP A 13 10.70 -0.72 12.52
N PHE A 14 11.90 -0.77 13.10
CA PHE A 14 12.49 0.36 13.83
C PHE A 14 12.79 1.53 12.89
N VAL A 15 13.34 1.26 11.70
CA VAL A 15 13.56 2.28 10.66
C VAL A 15 12.23 2.90 10.21
N MET A 16 11.23 2.06 9.95
CA MET A 16 9.92 2.50 9.45
C MET A 16 9.09 3.27 10.47
N ARG A 17 9.39 3.19 11.78
CA ARG A 17 8.73 4.04 12.81
C ARG A 17 8.93 5.53 12.57
N ARG A 18 10.00 5.92 11.87
CA ARG A 18 10.29 7.32 11.54
C ARG A 18 9.61 7.79 10.26
N VAL A 19 8.94 6.89 9.53
CA VAL A 19 8.25 7.23 8.29
C VAL A 19 6.91 7.89 8.61
N HIS A 20 6.79 9.15 8.21
CA HIS A 20 5.56 9.92 8.33
C HIS A 20 4.60 9.58 7.19
N TYR A 21 3.78 8.54 7.35
CA TYR A 21 2.81 8.12 6.32
C TYR A 21 1.81 9.21 5.93
N ASP A 22 1.49 10.15 6.81
CA ASP A 22 0.64 11.31 6.48
C ASP A 22 1.28 12.19 5.40
N ARG A 23 2.59 12.49 5.53
CA ARG A 23 3.32 13.28 4.53
C ARG A 23 3.47 12.55 3.21
N TRP A 24 3.74 11.24 3.27
CA TRP A 24 3.78 10.41 2.06
C TRP A 24 2.42 10.35 1.36
N ASN A 25 1.33 10.25 2.12
CA ASN A 25 -0.03 10.28 1.61
C ASN A 25 -0.34 11.61 0.90
N GLU A 26 -0.01 12.75 1.52
CA GLU A 26 -0.18 14.07 0.91
C GLU A 26 0.66 14.23 -0.35
N TYR A 27 1.93 13.82 -0.30
CA TYR A 27 2.83 13.86 -1.44
C TYR A 27 2.30 13.02 -2.60
N LEU A 28 1.93 11.76 -2.34
CA LEU A 28 1.38 10.85 -3.35
C LEU A 28 0.10 11.42 -3.98
N TYR A 29 -0.78 12.01 -3.17
CA TYR A 29 -1.98 12.65 -3.70
C TYR A 29 -1.62 13.84 -4.60
N TYR A 30 -0.71 14.71 -4.15
CA TYR A 30 -0.30 15.89 -4.89
C TYR A 30 0.30 15.55 -6.27
N VAL A 31 1.13 14.51 -6.35
CA VAL A 31 1.76 14.12 -7.62
C VAL A 31 0.83 13.32 -8.52
N THR A 32 -0.26 12.74 -8.01
CA THR A 32 -1.16 11.88 -8.79
C THR A 32 -2.48 12.54 -9.19
N LYS A 33 -2.95 13.54 -8.44
CA LYS A 33 -4.30 14.12 -8.61
C LYS A 33 -4.57 14.69 -10.01
N GLU A 34 -3.54 15.18 -10.71
CA GLU A 34 -3.70 15.75 -12.06
C GLU A 34 -3.66 14.66 -13.16
N HIS A 35 -3.29 13.43 -12.80
CA HIS A 35 -3.13 12.30 -13.72
C HIS A 35 -4.21 11.22 -13.55
N LEU A 36 -5.05 11.34 -12.52
CA LEU A 36 -6.07 10.35 -12.19
C LEU A 36 -7.47 10.89 -12.51
N ASP A 37 -8.30 10.02 -13.08
CA ASP A 37 -9.72 10.31 -13.32
C ASP A 37 -10.48 10.52 -11.99
N ASN A 38 -11.70 11.04 -12.06
CA ASN A 38 -12.56 11.31 -10.90
C ASN A 38 -12.86 10.08 -9.99
N ASN A 39 -12.59 8.86 -10.44
CA ASN A 39 -12.75 7.65 -9.63
C ASN A 39 -11.76 6.55 -10.08
N PRO A 40 -10.47 6.70 -9.77
CA PRO A 40 -9.43 5.81 -10.26
C PRO A 40 -9.48 4.49 -9.48
N LYS A 41 -9.11 3.40 -10.16
CA LYS A 41 -8.78 2.13 -9.51
C LYS A 41 -7.31 2.13 -9.17
N ILE A 42 -7.02 1.96 -7.89
CA ILE A 42 -5.67 2.06 -7.35
C ILE A 42 -5.30 0.74 -6.70
N LEU A 43 -4.10 0.24 -6.97
CA LEU A 43 -3.58 -0.96 -6.36
C LEU A 43 -2.36 -0.64 -5.50
N GLU A 44 -2.46 -0.98 -4.23
CA GLU A 44 -1.36 -1.00 -3.30
C GLU A 44 -0.82 -2.41 -3.10
N ILE A 45 0.47 -2.57 -3.38
CA ILE A 45 1.18 -3.83 -3.22
C ILE A 45 1.89 -3.87 -1.87
N ALA A 46 1.78 -5.01 -1.17
CA ALA A 46 2.34 -5.25 0.16
C ALA A 46 1.95 -4.19 1.19
N ALA A 47 0.66 -3.93 1.33
CA ALA A 47 0.08 -2.87 2.16
C ALA A 47 0.38 -3.01 3.67
N GLY A 48 0.95 -4.13 4.12
CA GLY A 48 1.18 -4.41 5.54
C GLY A 48 -0.10 -4.25 6.35
N LYS A 49 -0.04 -3.48 7.44
CA LYS A 49 -1.19 -3.18 8.32
C LYS A 49 -2.17 -2.15 7.72
N GLY A 50 -1.92 -1.66 6.51
CA GLY A 50 -2.82 -0.76 5.80
C GLY A 50 -2.78 0.70 6.27
N ASN A 51 -1.65 1.13 6.84
CA ASN A 51 -1.52 2.49 7.40
C ASN A 51 -1.64 3.55 6.30
N LEU A 52 -0.96 3.35 5.18
CA LEU A 52 -1.05 4.24 4.04
C LEU A 52 -2.41 4.11 3.33
N THR A 53 -2.90 2.89 3.11
CA THR A 53 -4.22 2.63 2.52
C THR A 53 -5.33 3.45 3.17
N ARG A 54 -5.37 3.45 4.51
CA ARG A 54 -6.38 4.15 5.29
C ARG A 54 -6.30 5.65 5.13
N LEU A 55 -5.10 6.21 5.04
CA LEU A 55 -4.90 7.63 4.79
C LEU A 55 -5.30 7.99 3.37
N PHE A 56 -4.88 7.20 2.39
CA PHE A 56 -5.11 7.47 0.97
C PHE A 56 -6.56 7.28 0.55
N SER A 57 -7.31 6.44 1.28
CA SER A 57 -8.75 6.28 1.09
C SER A 57 -9.59 7.52 1.36
N ARG A 58 -9.00 8.53 2.01
CA ARG A 58 -9.63 9.85 2.17
C ARG A 58 -9.70 10.60 0.84
N TYR A 59 -8.80 10.31 -0.10
CA TYR A 59 -8.76 10.92 -1.42
C TYR A 59 -9.47 10.06 -2.47
N TYR A 60 -9.27 8.73 -2.44
CA TYR A 60 -9.81 7.83 -3.46
C TYR A 60 -10.50 6.62 -2.84
N LYS A 61 -11.69 6.29 -3.33
CA LYS A 61 -12.47 5.16 -2.80
C LYS A 61 -12.12 3.82 -3.46
N GLY A 62 -11.60 3.84 -4.70
CA GLY A 62 -11.29 2.66 -5.50
C GLY A 62 -9.95 1.99 -5.19
N ILE A 63 -9.55 1.92 -3.92
CA ILE A 63 -8.26 1.32 -3.52
C ILE A 63 -8.43 -0.17 -3.25
N ILE A 64 -7.56 -0.94 -3.89
CA ILE A 64 -7.37 -2.37 -3.69
C ILE A 64 -6.02 -2.57 -3.03
N SER A 65 -5.97 -3.28 -1.91
CA SER A 65 -4.72 -3.53 -1.19
C SER A 65 -4.40 -5.01 -1.14
N THR A 66 -3.13 -5.31 -1.36
CA THR A 66 -2.61 -6.67 -1.32
C THR A 66 -1.56 -6.84 -0.25
N GLU A 67 -1.54 -8.01 0.37
CA GLU A 67 -0.52 -8.39 1.33
C GLU A 67 -0.47 -9.91 1.40
N TYR A 68 0.71 -10.49 1.47
CA TYR A 68 0.86 -11.94 1.51
C TYR A 68 0.44 -12.49 2.88
N ARG A 69 0.62 -11.70 3.95
CA ARG A 69 0.17 -12.05 5.29
C ARG A 69 -1.27 -11.63 5.53
N PHE A 70 -2.15 -12.61 5.58
CA PHE A 70 -3.58 -12.39 5.91
C PHE A 70 -3.79 -11.63 7.24
N ILE A 71 -2.96 -11.87 8.26
CA ILE A 71 -3.09 -11.20 9.57
C ILE A 71 -2.96 -9.67 9.47
N CYS A 72 -2.14 -9.18 8.55
CA CYS A 72 -1.90 -7.75 8.36
C CYS A 72 -3.12 -7.04 7.74
N LEU A 73 -3.90 -7.78 6.94
CA LEU A 73 -5.12 -7.27 6.31
C LEU A 73 -6.32 -7.19 7.27
N ARG A 74 -6.25 -7.77 8.48
CA ARG A 74 -7.39 -7.76 9.42
C ARG A 74 -7.88 -6.36 9.76
N ASN A 75 -6.98 -5.40 9.87
CA ASN A 75 -7.28 -4.03 10.33
C ASN A 75 -7.77 -3.09 9.22
N LEU A 76 -7.80 -3.54 7.97
CA LEU A 76 -8.43 -2.78 6.87
C LEU A 76 -9.96 -2.88 6.97
N THR A 77 -10.71 -1.82 6.68
CA THR A 77 -12.19 -1.81 6.81
C THR A 77 -12.87 -2.53 5.64
N MET A 78 -14.13 -2.97 5.82
CA MET A 78 -14.88 -3.81 4.86
C MET A 78 -15.13 -3.17 3.48
N ASN A 79 -15.00 -1.85 3.34
CA ASN A 79 -15.17 -1.15 2.05
C ASN A 79 -13.90 -1.15 1.19
N MET A 80 -12.78 -1.66 1.71
CA MET A 80 -11.55 -1.88 0.95
C MET A 80 -11.50 -3.34 0.49
N GLN A 81 -11.25 -3.55 -0.80
CA GLN A 81 -11.10 -4.89 -1.31
C GLN A 81 -9.71 -5.41 -0.93
N LYS A 82 -9.69 -6.51 -0.17
CA LYS A 82 -8.48 -7.14 0.36
C LYS A 82 -8.20 -8.39 -0.46
N TYR A 83 -7.01 -8.49 -1.03
CA TYR A 83 -6.62 -9.69 -1.75
C TYR A 83 -5.25 -10.17 -1.28
N ALA A 84 -5.13 -11.46 -0.97
CA ALA A 84 -3.83 -12.08 -0.69
C ALA A 84 -3.03 -12.33 -1.99
N ALA A 85 -3.73 -12.42 -3.13
CA ALA A 85 -3.17 -12.49 -4.47
C ALA A 85 -4.14 -11.81 -5.45
N ILE A 86 -3.64 -10.98 -6.36
CA ILE A 86 -4.42 -10.40 -7.46
C ILE A 86 -4.06 -11.12 -8.75
N CYS A 87 -5.08 -11.58 -9.48
CA CYS A 87 -4.91 -12.13 -10.82
C CYS A 87 -4.42 -11.04 -11.78
N LEU A 88 -3.44 -11.36 -12.63
CA LEU A 88 -2.82 -10.41 -13.58
C LEU A 88 -3.84 -9.75 -14.53
N ASP A 89 -4.96 -10.42 -14.85
CA ASP A 89 -6.03 -9.86 -15.68
C ASP A 89 -6.72 -8.64 -15.04
N TYR A 90 -6.72 -8.56 -13.70
CA TYR A 90 -7.24 -7.40 -12.96
C TYR A 90 -6.35 -6.16 -13.12
N LEU A 91 -5.07 -6.32 -13.50
CA LEU A 91 -4.12 -5.22 -13.65
C LEU A 91 -4.41 -4.34 -14.86
N SER A 92 -5.07 -4.88 -15.89
CA SER A 92 -5.46 -4.16 -17.11
C SER A 92 -6.40 -2.97 -16.86
N LYS A 93 -6.95 -2.85 -15.65
CA LYS A 93 -7.95 -1.83 -15.27
C LYS A 93 -7.47 -0.93 -14.12
N ILE A 94 -6.17 -0.89 -13.85
CA ILE A 94 -5.59 -0.11 -12.74
C ILE A 94 -4.98 1.18 -13.29
N ASN A 95 -5.35 2.30 -12.69
CA ASN A 95 -4.85 3.62 -13.05
C ASN A 95 -3.54 3.97 -12.31
N LEU A 96 -3.32 3.38 -11.13
CA LEU A 96 -2.13 3.61 -10.31
C LEU A 96 -1.73 2.36 -9.52
N ILE A 97 -0.45 2.01 -9.62
CA ILE A 97 0.17 0.95 -8.82
C ILE A 97 1.28 1.60 -7.98
N TRP A 98 1.30 1.33 -6.68
CA TRP A 98 2.47 1.66 -5.85
C TRP A 98 2.82 0.54 -4.89
N PHE A 99 4.05 0.62 -4.38
CA PHE A 99 4.60 -0.26 -3.37
C PHE A 99 5.43 0.60 -2.41
N ILE A 100 5.04 0.61 -1.12
CA ILE A 100 5.89 1.12 -0.06
C ILE A 100 6.31 -0.10 0.77
N PRO A 101 7.59 -0.46 0.83
CA PRO A 101 8.01 -1.64 1.56
C PRO A 101 7.73 -1.48 3.06
N HIS A 102 7.10 -2.48 3.66
CA HIS A 102 6.72 -2.50 5.07
C HIS A 102 7.44 -3.63 5.84
N SER A 103 7.69 -3.36 7.13
CA SER A 103 7.60 -4.31 8.26
C SER A 103 7.06 -5.70 7.95
N THR A 104 7.88 -6.71 7.69
CA THR A 104 7.46 -8.10 7.62
C THR A 104 7.63 -8.90 8.92
N VAL A 105 8.22 -8.29 9.95
CA VAL A 105 8.43 -8.93 11.25
C VAL A 105 7.16 -8.93 12.10
#